data_AF-A0A7K0LT33-F1
#
_entry.id   AF-A0A7K0LT33-F1
#
_cell.length_a   1.000
_cell.length_b   1.000
_cell.length_c   1.000
_cell.angle_alpha   90.00
_cell.angle_beta   90.00
_cell.angle_gamma   90.00
#
_symmetry.space_group_name_H-M   'P 1'
#
loop_
_entity.id
_entity.type
_entity.pdbx_description
1 polymer ?
#
loop_
_entity_poly.entity_id
_entity_poly.type
_entity_poly.pdbx_seq_one_letter_code
_entity_poly.pdbx_strand_id
1 'polypeptide(L)'
;MLTHKLTTDDGVDLIAVEAGNPSGAPIVFVTGLAQTWHTYSRLLTDSALAHYRLIAFNPRGHGASSGGLASMGADGLPVLLPDSLYSTDDPVE
;
A
#
# COMPACT_ATOMS: atom_id res chain seq x y z
N MET A 1 8.79 14.70 0.93
CA MET A 1 8.18 13.37 0.72
C MET A 1 9.13 12.55 -0.11
N LEU A 2 9.35 11.30 0.28
CA LEU A 2 10.13 10.31 -0.46
C LEU A 2 9.18 9.25 -1.01
N THR A 3 9.40 8.83 -2.26
CA THR A 3 8.62 7.76 -2.87
C THR A 3 9.44 6.49 -2.92
N HIS A 4 8.84 5.40 -2.48
CA HIS A 4 9.43 4.08 -2.42
C HIS A 4 8.67 3.14 -3.36
N LYS A 5 9.41 2.27 -4.03
CA LYS A 5 8.88 1.11 -4.72
C LYS A 5 9.27 -0.13 -3.92
N LEU A 6 8.29 -0.92 -3.50
CA LEU A 6 8.47 -2.10 -2.66
C LEU A 6 7.90 -3.30 -3.41
N THR A 7 8.65 -4.39 -3.51
CA THR A 7 8.13 -5.64 -4.07
C THR A 7 7.72 -6.55 -2.91
N THR A 8 6.47 -7.01 -2.91
CA THR A 8 5.94 -7.95 -1.92
C THR A 8 6.41 -9.38 -2.22
N ASP A 9 6.24 -10.29 -1.26
CA ASP A 9 6.63 -11.69 -1.41
C ASP A 9 5.87 -12.40 -2.55
N ASP A 10 4.64 -11.96 -2.86
CA ASP A 10 3.85 -12.42 -4.01
C ASP A 10 4.17 -11.67 -5.33
N GLY A 11 5.28 -10.91 -5.36
CA GLY A 11 5.80 -10.26 -6.57
C GLY A 11 5.06 -8.98 -6.98
N VAL A 12 4.25 -8.39 -6.09
CA VAL A 12 3.52 -7.14 -6.37
C VAL A 12 4.38 -5.95 -6.04
N ASP A 13 4.51 -5.04 -6.99
CA ASP A 13 5.17 -3.77 -6.79
C ASP A 13 4.19 -2.75 -6.21
N LEU A 14 4.39 -2.37 -4.96
CA LEU A 14 3.64 -1.31 -4.29
C LEU A 14 4.42 0.00 -4.30
N ILE A 15 3.69 1.09 -4.50
CA ILE A 15 4.20 2.44 -4.33
C ILE A 15 3.80 2.97 -2.95
N ALA A 16 4.81 3.28 -2.14
CA ALA A 16 4.64 3.93 -0.85
C ALA A 16 5.27 5.31 -0.87
N VAL A 17 4.75 6.21 -0.04
CA VAL A 17 5.26 7.57 0.14
C VAL A 17 5.50 7.79 1.62
N GLU A 18 6.69 8.27 1.94
CA GLU A 18 7.14 8.57 3.29
C GLU A 18 7.33 10.08 3.49
N ALA A 19 6.91 10.58 4.66
CA ALA A 19 7.06 11.97 5.08
C ALA A 19 7.30 12.08 6.59
N GLY A 20 7.59 13.29 7.07
CA GLY A 20 7.85 13.57 8.48
C GLY A 20 9.24 13.11 8.91
N ASN A 21 9.35 12.61 10.14
CA ASN A 21 10.59 12.17 10.76
C ASN A 21 10.78 10.65 10.56
N PRO A 22 11.78 10.18 9.79
CA PRO A 22 12.01 8.74 9.56
C PRO A 22 12.31 7.94 10.82
N SER A 23 12.73 8.60 11.91
CA SER A 23 12.96 7.98 13.22
C SER A 23 11.80 8.19 14.21
N GLY A 24 10.73 8.86 13.79
CA GLY A 24 9.53 9.10 14.60
C GLY A 24 8.64 7.85 14.70
N ALA A 25 7.65 7.90 15.59
CA ALA A 25 6.66 6.82 15.69
C ALA A 25 5.88 6.68 14.36
N PRO A 26 5.72 5.46 13.82
CA PRO A 26 5.11 5.27 12.51
C PRO A 26 3.59 5.42 12.55
N ILE A 27 3.04 6.13 11.56
CA ILE A 27 1.62 6.16 11.24
C ILE A 27 1.46 5.69 9.80
N VAL A 28 0.67 4.64 9.60
CA VAL A 28 0.37 4.09 8.27
C VAL A 28 -1.06 4.46 7.89
N PHE A 29 -1.22 5.16 6.77
CA PHE A 29 -2.53 5.52 6.23
C PHE A 29 -3.03 4.45 5.26
N VAL A 30 -4.19 3.86 5.55
CA VAL A 30 -4.84 2.83 4.74
C VAL A 30 -5.94 3.48 3.90
N THR A 31 -5.88 3.34 2.58
CA THR A 31 -6.84 3.97 1.65
C THR A 31 -8.20 3.26 1.65
N GLY A 32 -9.25 3.99 1.26
CA GLY A 32 -10.58 3.42 1.00
C GLY A 32 -10.73 2.89 -0.43
N LEU A 33 -11.97 2.56 -0.81
CA LEU A 33 -12.30 2.02 -2.13
C LEU A 33 -11.89 3.00 -3.25
N ALA A 34 -11.18 2.49 -4.26
CA ALA A 34 -10.77 3.24 -5.45
C ALA A 34 -9.92 4.50 -5.15
N GLN A 35 -9.10 4.47 -4.09
CA GLN A 35 -8.25 5.57 -3.68
C GLN A 35 -6.74 5.25 -3.79
N THR A 36 -5.92 6.30 -3.70
CA THR A 36 -4.45 6.24 -3.72
C THR A 36 -3.89 7.02 -2.54
N TRP A 37 -2.57 6.98 -2.33
CA TRP A 37 -1.89 7.75 -1.28
C TRP A 37 -2.22 9.25 -1.31
N HIS A 38 -2.58 9.80 -2.49
CA HIS A 38 -2.89 11.23 -2.67
C HIS A 38 -4.04 11.73 -1.78
N THR A 39 -4.95 10.85 -1.36
CA THR A 39 -6.02 11.17 -0.38
C THR A 39 -5.44 11.77 0.91
N TYR A 40 -4.21 11.39 1.26
CA TYR A 40 -3.52 11.81 2.47
C TYR A 40 -2.52 12.95 2.27
N SER A 41 -2.43 13.53 1.08
CA SER A 41 -1.44 14.58 0.75
C SER A 41 -1.40 15.72 1.77
N ARG A 42 -2.56 16.20 2.24
CA ARG A 42 -2.65 17.25 3.27
C ARG A 42 -2.04 16.82 4.60
N LEU A 43 -2.32 15.59 5.05
CA LEU A 43 -1.77 15.05 6.30
C LEU A 43 -0.27 14.79 6.18
N LEU A 44 0.19 14.30 5.04
CA LEU A 44 1.62 14.06 4.75
C LEU A 44 2.46 15.33 4.78
N THR A 45 1.83 16.49 4.59
CA THR A 45 2.48 17.82 4.63
C THR A 45 2.13 18.63 5.88
N ASP A 46 1.35 18.07 6.81
CA ASP A 46 0.92 18.80 8.00
C ASP A 46 2.07 18.92 9.01
N SER A 47 2.43 20.16 9.37
CA SER A 47 3.47 20.44 10.36
C SER A 47 3.14 19.86 11.74
N ALA A 48 1.87 19.73 12.11
CA ALA A 48 1.46 19.13 13.37
C ALA A 48 1.82 17.64 13.44
N LEU A 49 1.95 16.98 12.29
CA LEU A 49 2.28 15.55 12.18
C LEU A 49 3.76 15.30 11.83
N ALA A 50 4.56 16.33 11.58
CA ALA A 50 5.93 16.20 11.08
C ALA A 50 6.89 15.44 12.01
N HIS A 51 6.54 15.27 13.29
CA HIS A 51 7.32 14.52 14.27
C HIS A 51 7.09 12.99 14.20
N TYR A 52 6.04 12.53 13.51
CA TYR A 52 5.81 11.13 13.21
C TYR A 52 6.52 10.71 11.92
N ARG A 53 6.71 9.40 11.75
CA ARG A 53 7.05 8.80 10.45
C ARG A 53 5.74 8.51 9.72
N LEU A 54 5.42 9.31 8.70
CA LEU A 54 4.15 9.22 7.99
C LEU A 54 4.32 8.35 6.75
N ILE A 55 3.52 7.30 6.62
CA ILE A 55 3.59 6.35 5.50
C ILE A 55 2.20 6.22 4.88
N ALA A 56 2.08 6.50 3.58
CA ALA A 56 0.88 6.20 2.80
C ALA A 56 1.27 5.34 1.60
N PHE A 57 0.38 4.48 1.13
CA PHE A 57 0.68 3.60 -0.01
C PHE A 57 -0.50 3.47 -0.95
N ASN A 58 -0.19 3.08 -2.18
CA ASN A 58 -1.16 2.67 -3.17
C ASN A 58 -1.42 1.17 -3.03
N PRO A 59 -2.67 0.74 -2.79
CA PRO A 59 -3.02 -0.68 -2.84
C PRO A 59 -2.65 -1.31 -4.18
N ARG A 60 -2.63 -2.65 -4.21
CA ARG A 60 -2.48 -3.40 -5.47
C ARG A 60 -3.49 -2.92 -6.51
N GLY A 61 -3.03 -2.73 -7.74
CA GLY A 61 -3.82 -2.24 -8.86
C GLY A 61 -4.23 -0.77 -8.81
N HIS A 62 -3.75 0.02 -7.84
CA HIS A 62 -4.08 1.43 -7.72
C HIS A 62 -2.88 2.33 -7.99
N GLY A 63 -3.14 3.47 -8.64
CA GLY A 63 -2.10 4.43 -8.99
C GLY A 63 -0.96 3.78 -9.77
N ALA A 64 0.26 3.93 -9.28
CA ALA A 64 1.46 3.35 -9.89
C ALA A 64 1.88 1.99 -9.27
N SER A 65 1.07 1.39 -8.40
CA SER A 65 1.28 0.01 -7.93
C SER A 65 0.83 -0.99 -9.01
N SER A 66 1.53 -2.13 -9.12
CA SER A 66 1.09 -3.28 -9.92
C SER A 66 0.03 -4.10 -9.16
N GLY A 67 -0.41 -5.24 -9.70
CA GLY A 67 -1.37 -6.11 -9.00
C GLY A 67 -2.85 -5.80 -9.24
N GLY A 68 -3.18 -5.09 -10.33
CA GLY A 68 -4.57 -4.93 -10.78
C GLY A 68 -5.06 -6.15 -11.55
N LEU A 69 -6.37 -6.21 -11.86
CA LEU A 69 -6.99 -7.33 -12.58
C LEU A 69 -6.29 -7.69 -13.91
N ALA A 70 -5.51 -6.76 -14.47
CA ALA A 70 -4.76 -6.91 -15.71
C ALA A 70 -3.25 -7.15 -15.54
N SER A 71 -2.68 -7.14 -14.33
CA SER A 71 -1.25 -7.39 -14.15
C SER A 71 -0.94 -8.88 -14.08
N MET A 72 0.14 -9.30 -14.73
CA MET A 72 0.61 -10.68 -14.78
C MET A 72 1.78 -10.89 -13.82
N GLY A 73 1.77 -12.02 -13.10
CA GLY A 73 2.87 -12.51 -12.30
C GLY A 73 4.00 -13.02 -13.19
N ALA A 74 5.15 -13.30 -12.58
CA ALA A 74 6.31 -13.87 -13.29
C ALA A 74 6.02 -15.27 -13.88
N ASP A 75 4.99 -15.93 -13.36
CA ASP A 75 4.43 -17.20 -13.83
C ASP A 75 3.47 -17.07 -15.02
N GLY A 76 3.17 -15.84 -15.46
CA GLY A 76 2.20 -15.58 -16.52
C GLY A 76 0.74 -15.75 -16.09
N LEU A 77 0.45 -15.80 -14.79
CA LEU A 77 -0.91 -15.79 -14.24
C LEU A 77 -1.29 -14.40 -13.72
N PRO A 78 -2.56 -13.98 -13.73
CA PRO A 78 -2.95 -12.71 -13.15
C PRO A 78 -2.50 -12.60 -11.68
N VAL A 79 -1.91 -11.48 -11.30
CA VAL A 79 -1.58 -11.14 -9.92
C VAL A 79 -2.88 -10.85 -9.17
N LEU A 80 -3.56 -11.92 -8.79
CA LEU A 80 -4.72 -11.89 -7.92
C LEU A 80 -4.27 -12.29 -6.53
N LEU A 81 -4.98 -11.79 -5.52
CA LEU A 81 -4.89 -12.44 -4.22
C LEU A 81 -5.41 -13.87 -4.42
N PRO A 82 -4.66 -14.91 -4.02
CA PRO A 82 -5.17 -16.27 -4.11
C PRO A 82 -6.48 -16.36 -3.33
N ASP A 83 -7.47 -17.06 -3.88
CA ASP A 83 -8.78 -17.25 -3.24
C ASP A 83 -8.65 -17.81 -1.81
N SER A 84 -7.56 -18.52 -1.52
CA SER A 84 -7.24 -19.03 -0.18
C SER A 84 -7.02 -17.95 0.88
N LEU A 85 -6.69 -16.71 0.51
CA LEU A 85 -6.62 -15.56 1.44
C LEU A 85 -8.00 -14.93 1.71
N TYR A 86 -9.00 -15.30 0.92
CA TYR A 86 -10.40 -14.90 1.11
C TYR A 86 -11.28 -16.07 1.56
N SER A 87 -10.72 -17.27 1.68
CA SER A 87 -11.45 -18.38 2.26
C SER A 87 -11.72 -18.07 3.73
N THR A 88 -13.00 -18.11 4.09
CA THR A 88 -13.47 -17.99 5.47
C THR A 88 -13.48 -19.36 6.16
N ASP A 89 -12.75 -20.34 5.63
CA ASP A 89 -12.59 -21.66 6.23
C ASP A 89 -11.72 -21.65 7.50
N ASP A 90 -11.22 -20.48 7.94
CA ASP A 90 -10.77 -20.35 9.32
C ASP A 90 -11.96 -20.63 10.24
N PRO A 91 -11.90 -21.66 11.11
CA PRO A 91 -12.97 -21.90 12.05
C PRO A 91 -13.13 -20.66 12.93
N VAL A 92 -14.32 -20.07 12.89
CA VAL A 92 -14.71 -19.02 13.82
C VAL A 92 -14.71 -19.67 15.22
N GLU A 93 -13.68 -19.40 16.03
CA GLU A 93 -13.71 -19.70 17.48
C GLU A 93 -14.73 -18.80 18.20
#